data_AF-A0A7W1CA75-F1
#
_entry.id   AF-A0A7W1CA75-F1
#
_cell.length_a   1.000
_cell.length_b   1.000
_cell.length_c   1.000
_cell.angle_alpha   90.00
_cell.angle_beta   90.00
_cell.angle_gamma   90.00
#
_symmetry.space_group_name_H-M   'P 1'
#
loop_
_entity.id
_entity.type
_entity.pdbx_description
1 polymer ?
#
loop_
_entity_poly.entity_id
_entity_poly.type
_entity_poly.pdbx_seq_one_letter_code
_entity_poly.pdbx_strand_id
1 'polypeptide(L)'
;MTAIWKNRPDLTLRHPDPDAAIADYLGRLQRAEVAGQTPPPSILNGLGDAHLDKGDVDSAVDYYRQAAEAYAQTGLHDNAIACCRKIRRHAPGDPRVGLLLGRYLAAKGLRADALAELEAFVDRQAGANPRKEAIDAIREIVRLAPDSGDRQEQLARLLHE
;
A
#
# COMPACT_ATOMS: atom_id res chain seq x y z
N MET A 1 -22.80 -24.85 14.34
CA MET A 1 -22.35 -23.48 14.00
C MET A 1 -21.72 -23.52 12.61
N THR A 2 -22.51 -23.26 11.58
CA THR A 2 -22.09 -23.40 10.19
C THR A 2 -21.23 -22.19 9.83
N ALA A 3 -19.95 -22.43 9.59
CA ALA A 3 -19.00 -21.37 9.38
C ALA A 3 -19.32 -20.59 8.10
N ILE A 4 -19.45 -19.27 8.25
CA ILE A 4 -19.97 -18.27 7.28
C ILE A 4 -19.09 -18.17 6.00
N TRP A 5 -17.97 -18.89 5.94
CA TRP A 5 -16.93 -18.69 4.92
C TRP A 5 -17.08 -19.50 3.64
N LYS A 6 -18.06 -20.40 3.52
CA LYS A 6 -18.19 -21.33 2.38
C LYS A 6 -18.47 -20.67 1.01
N ASN A 7 -18.58 -19.35 0.89
CA ASN A 7 -19.04 -18.71 -0.35
C ASN A 7 -18.24 -17.45 -0.79
N ARG A 8 -16.92 -17.41 -0.56
CA ARG A 8 -16.03 -16.32 -1.02
C ARG A 8 -14.88 -16.88 -1.89
N PRO A 9 -14.98 -16.80 -3.23
CA PRO A 9 -14.02 -17.42 -4.15
C PRO A 9 -12.68 -16.67 -4.32
N ASP A 10 -12.42 -15.58 -3.58
CA ASP A 10 -11.24 -14.72 -3.75
C ASP A 10 -10.07 -14.99 -2.76
N LEU A 11 -10.17 -16.03 -1.92
CA LEU A 11 -9.26 -16.31 -0.80
C LEU A 11 -8.52 -17.64 -1.00
N THR A 12 -7.40 -17.62 -1.72
CA THR A 12 -6.59 -18.81 -2.00
C THR A 12 -5.68 -19.25 -0.85
N LEU A 13 -5.58 -18.50 0.26
CA LEU A 13 -4.83 -18.89 1.45
C LEU A 13 -5.58 -18.41 2.69
N ARG A 14 -6.56 -19.19 3.14
CA ARG A 14 -7.10 -19.05 4.50
C ARG A 14 -6.27 -19.92 5.43
N HIS A 15 -5.67 -19.33 6.46
CA HIS A 15 -5.07 -20.05 7.56
C HIS A 15 -6.19 -20.75 8.36
N PRO A 16 -6.17 -22.10 8.46
CA PRO A 16 -7.18 -22.84 9.23
C PRO A 16 -7.17 -22.46 10.73
N ASP A 17 -5.98 -22.07 11.21
CA ASP A 17 -5.73 -21.54 12.54
C ASP A 17 -4.94 -20.23 12.40
N PRO A 18 -5.62 -19.06 12.36
CA PRO A 18 -4.96 -17.78 12.16
C PRO A 18 -4.11 -17.37 13.36
N ASP A 19 -4.47 -17.79 14.58
CA ASP A 19 -3.68 -17.47 15.78
C ASP A 19 -2.32 -18.17 15.77
N ALA A 20 -2.29 -19.45 15.41
CA ALA A 20 -1.04 -20.19 15.24
C ALA A 20 -0.19 -19.62 14.10
N ALA A 21 -0.81 -19.20 13.00
CA ALA A 21 -0.10 -18.58 11.88
C ALA A 21 0.54 -17.23 12.26
N ILE A 22 -0.19 -16.37 12.97
CA ILE A 22 0.34 -15.11 13.51
C ILE A 22 1.54 -15.38 14.41
N ALA A 23 1.43 -16.35 15.33
CA ALA A 23 2.52 -16.70 16.24
C ALA A 23 3.78 -17.17 15.49
N ASP A 24 3.65 -18.01 14.45
CA ASP A 24 4.79 -18.44 13.63
C ASP A 24 5.46 -17.26 12.93
N TYR A 25 4.67 -16.42 12.25
CA TYR A 25 5.23 -15.28 11.51
C TYR A 25 5.91 -14.27 12.43
N LEU A 26 5.32 -13.94 13.59
CA LEU A 26 5.95 -13.08 14.59
C LEU A 26 7.24 -13.69 15.13
N GLY A 27 7.27 -15.01 15.37
CA GLY A 27 8.47 -15.71 15.79
C GLY A 27 9.58 -15.71 14.72
N ARG A 28 9.24 -15.68 13.43
CA ARG A 28 10.20 -15.51 12.34
C ARG A 28 10.69 -14.08 12.21
N LEU A 29 9.79 -13.11 12.36
CA LEU A 29 10.10 -11.67 12.36
C LEU A 29 11.10 -11.34 13.48
N GLN A 30 10.78 -11.74 14.71
CA GLN A 30 11.64 -11.53 15.88
C GLN A 30 13.03 -12.15 15.71
N ARG A 31 13.11 -13.36 15.13
CA ARG A 31 14.41 -14.01 14.88
C ARG A 31 15.26 -13.26 13.86
N ALA A 32 14.64 -12.73 12.80
CA ALA A 32 15.34 -11.92 11.81
C ALA A 32 15.88 -10.63 12.47
N GLU A 33 15.06 -9.95 13.27
CA GLU A 33 15.45 -8.74 14.00
C GLU A 33 16.62 -8.99 14.96
N VAL A 34 16.55 -10.05 15.78
CA VAL A 34 17.63 -10.42 16.72
C VAL A 34 18.91 -10.78 15.97
N ALA A 35 18.80 -11.36 14.78
CA ALA A 35 19.94 -11.67 13.92
C ALA A 35 20.47 -10.44 13.16
N GLY A 36 19.87 -9.26 13.31
CA GLY A 36 20.21 -8.05 12.54
C GLY A 36 19.90 -8.17 11.05
N GLN A 37 19.00 -9.08 10.68
CA GLN A 37 18.60 -9.33 9.30
C GLN A 37 17.30 -8.60 8.99
N THR A 38 17.22 -8.04 7.78
CA THR A 38 15.95 -7.54 7.27
C THR A 38 15.03 -8.72 6.98
N PRO A 39 13.85 -8.80 7.62
CA PRO A 39 12.92 -9.90 7.40
C PRO A 39 12.44 -9.88 5.94
N PRO A 40 12.26 -11.05 5.30
CA PRO A 40 11.65 -11.12 3.98
C PRO A 40 10.26 -10.45 3.96
N PRO A 41 9.94 -9.61 2.96
CA PRO A 41 8.64 -8.94 2.88
C PRO A 41 7.44 -9.89 2.86
N SER A 42 7.66 -11.15 2.46
CA SER A 42 6.65 -12.21 2.49
C SER A 42 6.18 -12.58 3.89
N ILE A 43 7.00 -12.37 4.92
CA ILE A 43 6.58 -12.57 6.33
C ILE A 43 5.54 -11.52 6.71
N LEU A 44 5.76 -10.25 6.34
CA LEU A 44 4.83 -9.16 6.61
C LEU A 44 3.52 -9.35 5.82
N ASN A 45 3.60 -9.75 4.55
CA ASN A 45 2.40 -10.08 3.77
C ASN A 45 1.62 -11.25 4.38
N GLY A 46 2.33 -12.28 4.87
CA GLY A 46 1.73 -13.42 5.58
C GLY A 46 1.05 -13.01 6.90
N LEU A 47 1.65 -12.10 7.67
CA LEU A 47 0.99 -11.50 8.85
C LEU A 47 -0.31 -10.78 8.45
N GLY A 48 -0.28 -10.01 7.36
CA GLY A 48 -1.48 -9.37 6.83
C GLY A 48 -2.59 -10.38 6.52
N ASP A 49 -2.25 -11.47 5.83
CA ASP A 49 -3.20 -12.55 5.50
C ASP A 49 -3.76 -13.24 6.75
N ALA A 50 -2.91 -13.57 7.73
CA ALA A 50 -3.33 -14.23 8.96
C ALA A 50 -4.20 -13.34 9.87
N HIS A 51 -3.89 -12.04 9.99
CA HIS A 51 -4.75 -11.08 10.68
C HIS A 51 -6.09 -10.90 9.97
N LEU A 52 -6.10 -10.89 8.63
CA LEU A 52 -7.34 -10.81 7.86
C LEU A 52 -8.21 -12.04 8.08
N ASP A 53 -7.62 -13.23 8.12
CA ASP A 53 -8.35 -14.48 8.43
C ASP A 53 -8.93 -14.50 9.84
N LYS A 54 -8.25 -13.86 10.80
CA LYS A 54 -8.75 -13.62 12.16
C LYS A 54 -9.89 -12.58 12.22
N GLY A 55 -10.09 -11.81 11.14
CA GLY A 55 -11.05 -10.71 11.08
C GLY A 55 -10.50 -9.37 11.61
N ASP A 56 -9.20 -9.32 11.92
CA ASP A 56 -8.50 -8.12 12.36
C ASP A 56 -8.00 -7.33 11.15
N VAL A 57 -8.92 -6.56 10.56
CA VAL A 57 -8.67 -5.82 9.32
C VAL A 57 -7.65 -4.69 9.50
N ASP A 58 -7.66 -4.02 10.64
CA ASP A 58 -6.75 -2.89 10.90
C ASP A 58 -5.30 -3.36 10.92
N SER A 59 -4.99 -4.40 11.70
CA SER A 59 -3.65 -5.00 11.70
C SER A 59 -3.27 -5.57 10.33
N ALA A 60 -4.22 -6.18 9.62
CA ALA A 60 -3.97 -6.70 8.28
C ALA A 60 -3.51 -5.61 7.31
N VAL A 61 -4.22 -4.48 7.30
CA VAL A 61 -3.90 -3.29 6.50
C VAL A 61 -2.52 -2.74 6.84
N ASP A 62 -2.18 -2.66 8.12
CA ASP A 62 -0.88 -2.17 8.56
C ASP A 62 0.27 -3.08 8.12
N TYR A 63 0.10 -4.40 8.24
CA TYR A 63 1.10 -5.37 7.77
C TYR A 63 1.22 -5.39 6.23
N TYR A 64 0.11 -5.27 5.50
CA TYR A 64 0.18 -5.12 4.04
C TYR A 64 0.91 -3.85 3.63
N ARG A 65 0.77 -2.75 4.38
CA ARG A 65 1.48 -1.50 4.09
C ARG A 65 2.98 -1.66 4.27
N GLN A 66 3.40 -2.28 5.37
CA GLN A 66 4.80 -2.60 5.63
C GLN A 66 5.37 -3.56 4.57
N ALA A 67 4.60 -4.59 4.20
CA ALA A 67 4.99 -5.51 3.14
C ALA A 67 5.15 -4.79 1.79
N ALA A 68 4.23 -3.89 1.44
CA ALA A 68 4.29 -3.14 0.19
C ALA A 68 5.56 -2.29 0.11
N GLU A 69 5.89 -1.59 1.19
CA GLU A 69 7.11 -0.79 1.29
C GLU A 69 8.37 -1.66 1.18
N ALA A 70 8.44 -2.75 1.93
CA ALA A 70 9.59 -3.65 1.91
C ALA A 70 9.78 -4.32 0.54
N TYR A 71 8.70 -4.71 -0.16
CA TYR A 71 8.78 -5.22 -1.53
C TYR A 71 9.26 -4.14 -2.51
N ALA A 72 8.80 -2.90 -2.37
CA ALA A 72 9.22 -1.80 -3.24
C ALA A 72 10.70 -1.45 -3.05
N GLN A 73 11.20 -1.49 -1.81
CA GLN A 73 12.63 -1.26 -1.50
C GLN A 73 13.54 -2.31 -2.17
N THR A 74 13.05 -3.54 -2.40
CA THR A 74 13.78 -4.59 -3.12
C THR A 74 13.48 -4.63 -4.63
N GLY A 75 12.78 -3.64 -5.19
CA GLY A 75 12.41 -3.58 -6.61
C GLY A 75 11.28 -4.53 -7.04
N LEU A 76 10.64 -5.23 -6.11
CA LEU A 76 9.54 -6.17 -6.36
C LEU A 76 8.20 -5.43 -6.46
N HIS A 77 8.09 -4.50 -7.41
CA HIS A 77 6.95 -3.57 -7.53
C HIS A 77 5.61 -4.28 -7.76
N ASP A 78 5.57 -5.42 -8.44
CA ASP A 78 4.33 -6.20 -8.60
C ASP A 78 3.74 -6.67 -7.28
N ASN A 79 4.60 -7.11 -6.37
CA ASN A 79 4.19 -7.56 -5.03
C ASN A 79 3.74 -6.37 -4.17
N ALA A 80 4.42 -5.23 -4.30
CA ALA A 80 4.03 -4.00 -3.63
C ALA A 80 2.63 -3.54 -4.09
N ILE A 81 2.38 -3.52 -5.40
CA ILE A 81 1.08 -3.19 -6.00
C ILE A 81 0.00 -4.19 -5.53
N ALA A 82 0.33 -5.48 -5.46
CA ALA A 82 -0.60 -6.49 -4.95
C ALA A 82 -1.01 -6.22 -3.49
N CYS A 83 -0.05 -5.86 -2.62
CA CYS A 83 -0.33 -5.48 -1.24
C CYS A 83 -1.21 -4.23 -1.16
N CYS A 84 -0.93 -3.19 -1.96
CA CYS A 84 -1.80 -2.02 -2.01
C CYS A 84 -3.23 -2.35 -2.49
N ARG A 85 -3.38 -3.28 -3.43
CA ARG A 85 -4.71 -3.75 -3.86
C ARG A 85 -5.45 -4.50 -2.75
N LYS A 86 -4.75 -5.27 -1.91
CA LYS A 86 -5.32 -5.87 -0.70
C LYS A 86 -5.79 -4.78 0.27
N ILE A 87 -4.96 -3.77 0.55
CA ILE A 87 -5.34 -2.62 1.39
C ILE A 87 -6.61 -1.96 0.86
N ARG A 88 -6.65 -1.61 -0.43
CA ARG A 88 -7.82 -0.95 -1.03
C ARG A 88 -9.10 -1.79 -0.94
N ARG A 89 -8.99 -3.12 -1.00
CA ARG A 89 -10.14 -4.03 -0.87
C ARG A 89 -10.73 -3.99 0.54
N HIS A 90 -9.90 -3.85 1.56
CA HIS A 90 -10.31 -3.96 2.96
C HIS A 90 -10.45 -2.62 3.69
N ALA A 91 -9.78 -1.57 3.19
CA ALA A 91 -9.86 -0.20 3.65
C ALA A 91 -10.03 0.76 2.45
N PRO A 92 -11.19 0.73 1.75
CA PRO A 92 -11.42 1.55 0.55
C PRO A 92 -11.41 3.06 0.82
N GLY A 93 -11.60 3.46 2.09
CA GLY A 93 -11.53 4.85 2.53
C GLY A 93 -10.12 5.35 2.87
N ASP A 94 -9.08 4.50 2.86
CA ASP A 94 -7.70 4.93 3.13
C ASP A 94 -7.17 5.74 1.93
N PRO A 95 -7.03 7.08 2.04
CA PRO A 95 -6.55 7.86 0.92
C PRO A 95 -5.09 7.55 0.56
N ARG A 96 -4.29 7.03 1.52
CA ARG A 96 -2.85 6.76 1.33
C ARG A 96 -2.61 5.63 0.35
N VAL A 97 -3.57 4.73 0.16
CA VAL A 97 -3.41 3.60 -0.76
C VAL A 97 -3.26 4.06 -2.22
N GLY A 98 -3.95 5.14 -2.61
CA GLY A 98 -3.83 5.72 -3.95
C GLY A 98 -2.44 6.31 -4.21
N LEU A 99 -1.88 7.01 -3.21
CA LEU A 99 -0.51 7.53 -3.28
C LEU A 99 0.53 6.41 -3.44
N LEU A 100 0.42 5.34 -2.65
CA LEU A 100 1.32 4.19 -2.73
C LEU A 100 1.20 3.46 -4.08
N LEU A 101 -0.04 3.24 -4.56
CA LEU A 101 -0.27 2.66 -5.89
C LEU A 101 0.38 3.50 -6.98
N GLY A 102 0.16 4.82 -6.98
CA GLY A 102 0.75 5.74 -7.94
C GLY A 102 2.28 5.63 -7.98
N ARG A 103 2.92 5.67 -6.80
CA ARG A 103 4.38 5.53 -6.65
C ARG A 103 4.92 4.21 -7.20
N TYR A 104 4.29 3.09 -6.84
CA TYR A 104 4.78 1.77 -7.25
C TYR A 104 4.48 1.47 -8.72
N LEU A 105 3.37 1.98 -9.25
CA LEU A 105 3.09 1.94 -10.69
C LEU A 105 4.11 2.77 -11.48
N ALA A 106 4.47 3.96 -10.99
CA ALA A 106 5.49 4.80 -11.61
C ALA A 106 6.86 4.10 -11.61
N ALA A 107 7.26 3.51 -10.48
CA ALA A 107 8.51 2.75 -10.37
C ALA A 107 8.55 1.53 -11.29
N LYS A 108 7.39 0.88 -11.52
CA LYS A 108 7.25 -0.21 -12.49
C LYS A 108 7.28 0.27 -13.97
N GLY A 109 7.14 1.57 -14.22
CA GLY A 109 7.06 2.15 -15.56
C GLY A 109 5.65 2.20 -16.14
N LEU A 110 4.62 1.89 -15.35
CA LEU A 110 3.21 2.01 -15.75
C LEU A 110 2.73 3.46 -15.56
N ARG A 111 3.28 4.34 -16.40
CA ARG A 111 3.13 5.80 -16.29
C ARG A 111 1.68 6.29 -16.31
N ALA A 112 0.86 5.76 -17.23
CA ALA A 112 -0.54 6.18 -17.35
C ALA A 112 -1.36 5.81 -16.10
N ASP A 113 -1.21 4.58 -15.60
CA ASP A 113 -1.89 4.12 -14.39
C ASP A 113 -1.40 4.89 -13.15
N ALA A 114 -0.11 5.19 -13.09
CA ALA A 114 0.48 5.98 -12.01
C ALA A 114 -0.12 7.39 -11.96
N LEU A 115 -0.21 8.07 -13.10
CA LEU A 115 -0.83 9.39 -13.21
C LEU A 115 -2.29 9.33 -12.73
N ALA A 116 -3.07 8.35 -13.19
CA ALA A 116 -4.48 8.22 -12.79
C ALA A 116 -4.66 8.09 -11.26
N GLU A 117 -3.83 7.29 -10.59
CA GLU A 117 -3.90 7.12 -9.13
C GLU A 117 -3.42 8.36 -8.37
N LEU A 118 -2.36 9.04 -8.84
CA LEU A 118 -1.84 10.26 -8.21
C LEU A 118 -2.79 11.46 -8.38
N GLU A 119 -3.34 11.66 -9.57
CA GLU A 119 -4.33 12.69 -9.87
C GLU A 119 -5.55 12.54 -8.94
N ALA A 120 -6.10 11.32 -8.87
CA ALA A 120 -7.22 11.02 -7.99
C ALA A 120 -6.89 11.20 -6.50
N PHE A 121 -5.63 10.99 -6.08
CA PHE A 121 -5.19 11.27 -4.73
C PHE A 121 -5.17 12.78 -4.44
N VAL A 122 -4.60 13.58 -5.34
CA VAL A 122 -4.52 15.04 -5.17
C VAL A 122 -5.91 15.67 -5.13
N ASP A 123 -6.80 15.25 -6.03
CA ASP A 123 -8.17 15.80 -6.11
C ASP A 123 -8.97 15.55 -4.83
N ARG A 124 -8.74 14.42 -4.15
CA ARG A 124 -9.36 14.12 -2.86
C ARG A 124 -8.79 14.93 -1.69
N GLN A 125 -7.58 15.47 -1.82
CA GLN A 125 -6.90 16.24 -0.77
C GLN A 125 -7.11 17.76 -0.89
N ALA A 126 -7.89 18.24 -1.86
CA ALA A 126 -8.07 19.66 -2.18
C ALA A 126 -8.86 20.52 -1.15
N GLY A 127 -8.76 20.20 0.15
CA GLY A 127 -9.23 21.06 1.25
C GLY A 127 -8.28 22.25 1.52
N ALA A 128 -8.67 23.12 2.45
CA ALA A 128 -8.07 24.46 2.67
C ALA A 128 -6.57 24.50 3.05
N ASN A 129 -5.88 23.36 3.16
CA ASN A 129 -4.43 23.32 3.27
C ASN A 129 -3.90 21.98 2.73
N PRO A 130 -3.30 21.94 1.52
CA PRO A 130 -2.78 20.72 0.96
C PRO A 130 -1.63 20.19 1.83
N ARG A 131 -1.81 18.98 2.36
CA ARG A 131 -0.79 18.31 3.15
C ARG A 131 0.47 18.07 2.31
N LYS A 132 1.62 17.97 2.97
CA LYS A 132 2.92 17.63 2.35
C LYS A 132 2.83 16.48 1.33
N GLU A 133 2.05 15.44 1.64
CA GLU A 133 1.82 14.30 0.76
C GLU A 133 1.18 14.68 -0.59
N ALA A 134 0.27 15.66 -0.61
CA ALA A 134 -0.35 16.15 -1.85
C ALA A 134 0.65 16.94 -2.69
N ILE A 135 1.51 17.77 -2.07
CA ILE A 135 2.59 18.47 -2.77
C ILE A 135 3.58 17.47 -3.39
N ASP A 136 3.96 16.43 -2.63
CA ASP A 136 4.85 15.38 -3.14
C ASP A 136 4.21 14.60 -4.30
N ALA A 137 2.90 14.31 -4.23
CA ALA A 137 2.17 13.71 -5.35
C ALA A 137 2.15 14.61 -6.59
N ILE A 138 1.92 15.92 -6.43
CA ILE A 138 1.97 16.89 -7.55
C ILE A 138 3.38 16.93 -8.18
N ARG A 139 4.44 16.91 -7.37
CA ARG A 139 5.82 16.83 -7.89
C ARG A 139 6.05 15.56 -8.69
N GLU A 140 5.52 14.43 -8.24
CA GLU A 140 5.60 13.18 -8.98
C GLU A 140 4.82 13.25 -10.30
N ILE A 141 3.61 13.82 -10.30
CA ILE A 141 2.81 14.06 -11.50
C ILE A 141 3.60 14.90 -12.51
N VAL A 142 4.12 16.06 -12.12
CA VAL A 142 4.88 16.95 -13.02
C VAL A 142 6.12 16.25 -13.59
N ARG A 143 6.80 15.41 -12.80
CA ARG A 143 7.92 14.60 -13.28
C ARG A 143 7.48 13.55 -14.31
N LEU A 144 6.31 12.95 -14.08
CA LEU A 144 5.68 11.96 -14.95
C LEU A 144 4.88 12.59 -16.09
N ALA A 145 4.68 13.90 -16.15
CA ALA A 145 3.96 14.58 -17.23
C ALA A 145 4.46 16.03 -17.29
N PRO A 146 5.65 16.28 -17.87
CA PRO A 146 6.24 17.63 -17.89
C PRO A 146 5.43 18.66 -18.69
N ASP A 147 4.41 18.23 -19.43
CA ASP A 147 3.46 19.03 -20.20
C ASP A 147 2.15 19.34 -19.44
N SER A 148 2.01 18.89 -18.19
CA SER A 148 0.84 19.18 -17.34
C SER A 148 0.85 20.61 -16.82
N GLY A 149 0.48 21.59 -17.67
CA GLY A 149 0.51 23.02 -17.35
C GLY A 149 -0.21 23.38 -16.04
N ASP A 150 -1.41 22.85 -15.84
CA ASP A 150 -2.22 23.11 -14.64
C ASP A 150 -1.51 22.65 -13.35
N ARG A 151 -0.89 21.45 -13.37
CA ARG A 151 -0.18 20.89 -12.22
C ARG A 151 1.14 21.60 -11.95
N GLN A 152 1.81 22.11 -12.99
CA GLN A 152 3.01 22.95 -12.84
C GLN A 152 2.69 24.29 -12.18
N GLU A 153 1.63 24.95 -12.63
CA GLU A 153 1.17 26.20 -12.02
C GLU A 153 0.76 25.99 -10.56
N GLN A 154 0.00 24.93 -10.30
CA GLN A 154 -0.39 24.54 -8.95
C GLN A 154 0.84 24.30 -8.06
N LEU A 155 1.84 23.56 -8.54
CA LEU A 155 3.07 23.32 -7.78
C LEU A 155 3.84 24.62 -7.50
N ALA A 156 3.98 25.50 -8.49
CA ALA A 156 4.67 26.78 -8.31
C ALA A 156 4.01 27.61 -7.21
N ARG A 157 2.67 27.73 -7.24
CA ARG A 157 1.90 28.44 -6.20
C ARG A 157 2.21 27.90 -4.80
N LEU A 158 2.18 26.58 -4.63
CA LEU A 158 2.41 25.91 -3.34
C LEU A 158 3.86 26.00 -2.81
N LEU A 159 4.83 26.37 -3.65
CA LEU A 159 6.23 26.54 -3.23
C LEU A 159 6.59 27.99 -2.90
N HIS A 160 5.71 28.94 -3.23
CA HIS A 160 5.90 30.36 -2.99
C HIS A 160 5.07 30.91 -1.82
N GLU A 161 4.19 30.09 -1.24
CA GLU A 161 3.47 30.33 0.02
C GLU A 161 4.26 29.84 1.24
#